data_AF-A0A8S3C7H2-F1
#
_entry.id   AF-A0A8S3C7H2-F1
#
_cell.length_a   1.000
_cell.length_b   1.000
_cell.length_c   1.000
_cell.angle_alpha   90.00
_cell.angle_beta   90.00
_cell.angle_gamma   90.00
#
_symmetry.space_group_name_H-M   'P 1'
#
loop_
_entity.id
_entity.type
_entity.pdbx_description
1 polymer ?
#
loop_
_entity_poly.entity_id
_entity_poly.type
_entity_poly.pdbx_seq_one_letter_code
_entity_poly.pdbx_strand_id
1 'polypeptide(L)'
;CGHCNNFKPTYSKLARSYAGQSNLILAQMDATANDIPQGFEVTGYPTIFIVPTNNKPVKYDGNRDIDDLVNFINKNIGSRTEL
;
A
#
# COMPACT_ATOMS: atom_id res chain seq x y z
N CYS A 1 7.83 10.70 11.83
CA CYS A 1 7.17 9.39 12.00
C CYS A 1 8.21 8.27 11.95
N GLY A 2 8.59 7.69 13.10
CA GLY A 2 9.57 6.59 13.16
C GLY A 2 9.10 5.32 12.43
N HIS A 3 7.84 4.93 12.62
CA HIS A 3 7.24 3.77 11.93
C HIS A 3 7.28 3.90 10.40
N CYS A 4 7.10 5.11 9.86
CA CYS A 4 7.17 5.37 8.43
C CYS A 4 8.60 5.17 7.92
N ASN A 5 9.60 5.69 8.63
CA ASN A 5 11.00 5.52 8.26
C ASN A 5 11.41 4.05 8.30
N ASN A 6 10.95 3.29 9.30
CA ASN A 6 11.21 1.85 9.40
C ASN A 6 10.50 1.05 8.29
N PHE A 7 9.37 1.53 7.79
CA PHE A 7 8.61 0.87 6.73
C PHE A 7 9.14 1.15 5.31
N LYS A 8 9.81 2.30 5.09
CA LYS A 8 10.35 2.69 3.78
C LYS A 8 11.15 1.59 3.06
N PRO A 9 12.06 0.83 3.73
CA PRO A 9 12.81 -0.25 3.08
C PRO A 9 11.90 -1.36 2.56
N THR A 10 10.91 -1.79 3.35
CA THR A 10 9.93 -2.81 2.95
C THR A 10 9.11 -2.33 1.76
N TYR A 11 8.58 -1.10 1.82
CA TYR A 11 7.82 -0.51 0.73
C TYR A 11 8.64 -0.40 -0.56
N SER A 12 9.92 -0.01 -0.45
CA SER A 12 10.82 0.08 -1.60
C SER A 12 11.11 -1.28 -2.24
N LYS A 13 11.25 -2.34 -1.42
CA LYS A 13 11.41 -3.71 -1.92
C LYS A 13 10.15 -4.16 -2.65
N LEU A 14 8.98 -3.93 -2.04
CA LEU A 14 7.67 -4.23 -2.64
C LEU A 14 7.51 -3.52 -4.00
N ALA A 15 7.78 -2.21 -4.06
CA ALA A 15 7.67 -1.42 -5.29
C ALA A 15 8.57 -1.96 -6.42
N ARG A 16 9.80 -2.38 -6.10
CA ARG A 16 10.71 -3.00 -7.08
C ARG A 16 10.20 -4.35 -7.57
N SER A 17 9.68 -5.18 -6.67
CA SER A 17 9.15 -6.51 -7.00
C SER A 17 7.96 -6.47 -7.95
N TYR A 18 7.17 -5.39 -7.90
CA TYR A 18 6.02 -5.16 -8.76
C TYR A 18 6.30 -4.16 -9.90
N ALA A 19 7.57 -3.79 -10.10
CA ALA A 19 7.93 -2.87 -11.18
C ALA A 19 7.56 -3.48 -12.54
N GLY A 20 6.71 -2.79 -13.28
CA GLY A 20 6.24 -3.22 -14.61
C GLY A 20 4.92 -3.99 -14.61
N GLN A 21 4.31 -4.26 -13.47
CA GLN A 21 2.95 -4.81 -13.43
C GLN A 21 1.94 -3.74 -13.87
N SER A 22 1.20 -3.98 -14.96
CA SER A 22 0.31 -2.96 -15.54
C SER A 22 -1.00 -2.76 -14.77
N ASN A 23 -1.39 -3.74 -13.95
CA ASN A 23 -2.61 -3.73 -13.15
C ASN A 23 -2.39 -3.30 -11.69
N LEU A 24 -1.19 -2.88 -11.31
CA LEU A 24 -0.86 -2.45 -9.95
C LEU A 24 0.04 -1.22 -9.97
N ILE A 25 -0.37 -0.18 -9.24
CA ILE A 25 0.42 1.02 -9.00
C ILE A 25 0.69 1.12 -7.50
N LEU A 26 1.97 1.17 -7.13
CA LEU A 26 2.39 1.48 -5.76
C LEU A 26 2.72 2.97 -5.66
N ALA A 27 1.88 3.72 -4.94
CA ALA A 27 2.03 5.15 -4.72
C ALA A 27 2.17 5.48 -3.23
N GLN A 28 2.91 6.56 -2.93
CA GLN A 28 3.05 7.12 -1.59
C GLN A 28 2.68 8.61 -1.61
N MET A 29 2.10 9.10 -0.52
CA MET A 29 1.72 10.50 -0.34
C MET A 29 2.15 10.97 1.06
N ASP A 30 2.70 12.19 1.15
CA ASP A 30 2.90 12.84 2.45
C ASP A 30 1.59 13.48 2.89
N ALA A 31 0.86 12.75 3.73
CA ALA A 31 -0.42 13.17 4.32
C ALA A 31 -0.31 14.38 5.26
N THR A 32 0.89 14.78 5.70
CA THR A 32 1.06 15.98 6.54
C THR A 32 1.17 17.26 5.71
N ALA A 33 1.46 17.12 4.42
CA ALA A 33 1.65 18.22 3.47
C ALA A 33 0.54 18.32 2.41
N ASN A 34 -0.47 17.45 2.46
CA ASN A 34 -1.55 17.37 1.47
C ASN A 34 -2.89 17.10 2.14
N ASP A 35 -3.97 17.61 1.55
CA ASP A 35 -5.33 17.27 1.97
C ASP A 35 -5.65 15.81 1.66
N ILE A 36 -6.30 15.12 2.61
CA ILE A 36 -6.69 13.72 2.46
C ILE A 36 -7.98 13.64 1.62
N PRO A 37 -7.99 12.92 0.48
CA PRO A 37 -9.18 12.78 -0.33
C PRO A 37 -10.31 12.09 0.43
N GLN A 38 -11.56 12.40 0.06
CA GLN A 38 -12.73 11.77 0.66
C GLN A 38 -12.68 10.24 0.51
N GLY A 39 -13.07 9.53 1.58
CA GLY A 39 -13.09 8.07 1.62
C GLY A 39 -11.81 7.41 2.13
N PHE A 40 -10.73 8.19 2.34
CA PHE A 40 -9.53 7.72 3.01
C PHE A 40 -9.55 8.14 4.48
N GLU A 41 -9.59 7.16 5.39
CA GLU A 41 -9.56 7.41 6.82
C GLU A 41 -8.15 7.24 7.39
N VAL A 42 -7.41 8.36 7.47
CA VAL A 42 -6.03 8.38 7.96
C VAL A 42 -6.02 8.82 9.43
N THR A 43 -5.89 7.85 10.34
CA THR A 43 -5.85 8.08 11.80
C THR A 43 -4.45 7.92 12.41
N GLY A 44 -3.47 7.47 11.63
CA GLY A 44 -2.10 7.27 12.05
C GLY A 44 -1.15 7.02 10.88
N TYR A 45 0.15 6.87 11.15
CA TYR A 45 1.14 6.75 10.09
C TYR A 45 2.13 5.57 10.29
N PRO A 46 2.49 4.87 9.20
CA PRO A 46 1.84 4.91 7.88
C PRO A 46 0.43 4.28 7.92
N THR A 47 -0.52 4.82 7.14
CA THR A 47 -1.77 4.12 6.82
C THR A 47 -1.68 3.64 5.38
N ILE A 48 -2.02 2.38 5.14
CA ILE A 48 -1.89 1.73 3.83
C ILE A 48 -3.29 1.39 3.34
N PHE A 49 -3.54 1.65 2.05
CA PHE A 49 -4.78 1.30 1.37
C PHE A 49 -4.47 0.59 0.05
N ILE A 50 -5.39 -0.25 -0.39
CA ILE A 50 -5.51 -0.63 -1.80
C ILE A 50 -6.77 0.01 -2.38
N VAL A 51 -6.67 0.49 -3.62
CA VAL A 51 -7.77 1.18 -4.30
C VAL A 51 -8.11 0.38 -5.56
N PRO A 52 -9.09 -0.53 -5.51
CA PRO A 52 -9.50 -1.28 -6.68
C PRO A 52 -10.21 -0.37 -7.69
N THR A 53 -10.13 -0.70 -8.98
CA THR A 53 -10.82 0.04 -10.03
C THR A 53 -12.32 0.16 -9.73
N ASN A 54 -12.86 1.38 -9.81
CA ASN A 54 -14.26 1.71 -9.56
C ASN A 54 -14.80 1.29 -8.17
N ASN A 55 -13.93 1.13 -7.18
CA ASN A 55 -14.32 0.77 -5.82
C ASN A 55 -13.73 1.73 -4.78
N LYS A 56 -14.27 1.66 -3.56
CA LYS A 56 -13.77 2.44 -2.42
C LYS A 56 -12.39 1.94 -1.97
N PRO A 57 -11.53 2.82 -1.41
CA PRO A 57 -10.29 2.39 -0.78
C PRO A 57 -10.56 1.36 0.32
N VAL A 58 -9.76 0.30 0.34
CA VAL A 58 -9.79 -0.73 1.38
C VAL A 58 -8.54 -0.55 2.25
N LYS A 59 -8.76 -0.30 3.54
CA LYS A 59 -7.69 -0.14 4.51
C LYS A 59 -6.98 -1.48 4.75
N TYR A 60 -5.66 -1.40 4.88
CA TYR A 60 -4.85 -2.53 5.31
C TYR A 60 -4.55 -2.44 6.80
N ASP A 61 -4.99 -3.46 7.55
CA ASP A 61 -4.82 -3.55 9.00
C ASP A 61 -3.87 -4.69 9.44
N GLY A 62 -3.16 -5.32 8.49
CA GLY A 62 -2.19 -6.39 8.77
C GLY A 62 -0.78 -5.91 9.10
N ASN A 63 0.18 -6.84 9.20
CA ASN A 63 1.57 -6.51 9.50
C ASN A 63 2.26 -5.83 8.31
N ARG A 64 3.25 -4.99 8.59
CA ARG A 64 3.96 -4.22 7.55
C ARG A 64 5.24 -4.90 7.07
N ASP A 65 5.33 -6.20 7.20
CA ASP A 65 6.35 -7.01 6.54
C ASP A 65 5.96 -7.31 5.09
N ILE A 66 6.90 -7.86 4.32
CA ILE A 66 6.73 -8.04 2.89
C ILE A 66 5.72 -9.13 2.55
N ASP A 67 5.68 -10.22 3.31
CA ASP A 67 4.87 -11.40 2.99
C ASP A 67 3.39 -11.08 3.19
N ASP A 68 3.04 -10.42 4.29
CA ASP A 68 1.66 -10.02 4.54
C ASP A 68 1.17 -8.99 3.51
N LEU A 69 2.02 -8.07 3.06
CA LEU A 69 1.67 -7.09 2.02
C LEU A 69 1.47 -7.73 0.65
N VAL A 70 2.33 -8.69 0.27
CA VAL A 70 2.16 -9.47 -0.97
C VAL A 70 0.85 -10.25 -0.94
N ASN A 71 0.58 -10.91 0.19
CA ASN A 71 -0.67 -11.64 0.38
C ASN A 71 -1.88 -10.72 0.25
N PHE A 72 -1.81 -9.51 0.81
CA PHE A 72 -2.88 -8.53 0.69
C PHE A 72 -3.08 -8.05 -0.75
N ILE A 73 -2.01 -7.73 -1.47
CA ILE A 73 -2.06 -7.34 -2.89
C ILE A 73 -2.69 -8.47 -3.72
N ASN A 74 -2.16 -9.69 -3.62
CA ASN A 74 -2.62 -10.84 -4.39
C ASN A 74 -4.11 -11.15 -4.17
N LYS A 75 -4.62 -10.97 -2.94
CA LYS A 75 -6.06 -11.13 -2.63
C LYS A 75 -6.96 -10.11 -3.33
N ASN A 76 -6.43 -8.92 -3.66
CA ASN A 76 -7.23 -7.79 -4.15
C ASN A 76 -7.05 -7.52 -5.66
N ILE A 77 -5.93 -7.89 -6.27
CA ILE A 77 -5.68 -7.60 -7.70
C ILE A 77 -6.00 -8.76 -8.65
N GLY A 78 -6.41 -9.92 -8.13
CA GLY A 78 -6.76 -11.10 -8.93
C GLY A 78 -5.61 -11.70 -9.75
N SER A 79 -4.38 -11.22 -9.53
CA SER A 79 -3.13 -11.68 -10.13
C SER A 79 -2.22 -12.15 -9.01
N ARG A 80 -1.56 -13.29 -9.21
CA ARG A 80 -0.70 -13.92 -8.20
C ARG A 80 0.76 -13.64 -8.55
N THR A 81 1.41 -12.84 -7.72
CA THR A 81 2.87 -12.66 -7.76
C THR A 81 3.47 -13.37 -6.55
N GLU A 82 4.45 -14.25 -6.79
CA GLU A 82 5.24 -14.91 -5.75
C GLU A 82 6.61 -14.22 -5.71
N LEU A 83 7.02 -13.75 -4.52
CA LEU A 83 8.27 -12.98 -4.31
C LEU A 83 9.37 -13.82 -3.68
#